data_AF-A0A3D2B777-F1
#
_entry.id   AF-A0A3D2B777-F1
#
_cell.length_a   1.000
_cell.length_b   1.000
_cell.length_c   1.000
_cell.angle_alpha   90.00
_cell.angle_beta   90.00
_cell.angle_gamma   90.00
#
_symmetry.space_group_name_H-M   'P 1'
#
loop_
_entity.id
_entity.type
_entity.pdbx_description
1 polymer ?
#
loop_
_entity_poly.entity_id
_entity_poly.type
_entity_poly.pdbx_seq_one_letter_code
_entity_poly.pdbx_strand_id
1 'polypeptide(L)'
;TGQHYLLTLPEQATGEISLSQLQLLWNTPQTSWQGTASVYYSEDLKQWYTLREDMPLLDVVSGQDRLKLDRIDTDMVLSPDANRYLMVVLNTQSQEITLTGVNAIRTPAQAAPEEIGLEGEGEQLSTSEVQWHWSRPQPLSAVSISLNGDGVLPVEIAWRSTEEEAWHPLKKEVLYRLEGKMSPPVSLNGGLVQAVKITTLNARLPEYLPSVMGHRDRYDLVFNAQGKAPYVLAWGNGAAKPASVEPDMLIPADLRKTYDMANLPQADIQDNVALGGEGRLTATSAAERESRMNTLLVWGVLIAGVILLAGMAWRIWRETQRKA
;
A
#
# COMPACT_ATOMS: atom_id res chain seq x y z
N THR A 1 -38.78 4.92 -9.78
CA THR A 1 -39.11 6.14 -9.01
C THR A 1 -38.07 6.26 -7.93
N GLY A 2 -37.21 7.27 -7.99
CA GLY A 2 -36.15 7.45 -7.00
C GLY A 2 -36.67 8.18 -5.76
N GLN A 3 -36.14 7.86 -4.58
CA GLN A 3 -36.39 8.68 -3.39
C GLN A 3 -35.32 9.78 -3.33
N HIS A 4 -35.76 11.02 -3.15
CA HIS A 4 -34.88 12.20 -3.13
C HIS A 4 -34.81 12.78 -1.72
N TYR A 5 -33.60 13.00 -1.23
CA TYR A 5 -33.34 13.55 0.09
C TYR A 5 -32.46 14.79 -0.05
N LEU A 6 -32.93 15.92 0.49
CA LEU A 6 -32.18 17.15 0.58
C LEU A 6 -31.44 17.20 1.91
N LEU A 7 -30.12 17.35 1.87
CA LEU A 7 -29.25 17.54 3.01
C LEU A 7 -28.73 18.98 3.00
N THR A 8 -28.74 19.60 4.17
CA THR A 8 -28.29 20.98 4.37
C THR A 8 -27.26 21.02 5.47
N LEU A 9 -26.32 21.97 5.40
CA LEU A 9 -25.52 22.32 6.56
C LEU A 9 -26.42 22.70 7.75
N PRO A 10 -26.04 22.35 8.99
CA PRO A 10 -26.75 22.82 10.18
C PRO A 10 -26.81 24.35 10.19
N GLU A 11 -27.93 24.93 10.61
CA GLU A 11 -28.14 26.40 10.58
C GLU A 11 -27.08 27.20 11.36
N GLN A 12 -26.40 26.55 12.32
CA GLN A 12 -25.37 27.16 13.16
C GLN A 12 -23.95 27.00 12.60
N ALA A 13 -23.78 26.33 11.46
CA ALA A 13 -22.47 26.16 10.84
C ALA A 13 -22.03 27.49 10.19
N THR A 14 -21.01 28.13 10.76
CA THR A 14 -20.48 29.42 10.30
C THR A 14 -19.21 29.30 9.44
N GLY A 15 -18.72 28.09 9.18
CA GLY A 15 -17.48 27.86 8.46
C GLY A 15 -17.54 26.68 7.49
N GLU A 16 -16.45 26.51 6.75
CA GLU A 16 -16.27 25.42 5.79
C GLU A 16 -16.18 24.05 6.50
N ILE A 17 -16.88 23.06 5.94
CA ILE A 17 -16.88 21.68 6.40
C ILE A 17 -16.38 20.79 5.26
N SER A 18 -15.19 20.23 5.44
CA SER A 18 -14.66 19.20 4.55
C SER A 18 -15.31 17.85 4.86
N LEU A 19 -15.82 17.21 3.82
CA LEU A 19 -16.56 15.97 3.83
C LEU A 19 -15.86 14.96 2.92
N SER A 20 -15.35 13.87 3.51
CA SER A 20 -14.71 12.79 2.74
C SER A 20 -15.74 11.75 2.30
N GLN A 21 -16.68 11.41 3.18
CA GLN A 21 -17.71 10.41 2.90
C GLN A 21 -19.07 10.82 3.49
N LEU A 22 -20.15 10.37 2.84
CA LEU A 22 -21.49 10.31 3.41
C LEU A 22 -21.80 8.89 3.84
N GLN A 23 -22.16 8.69 5.09
CA GLN A 23 -22.75 7.43 5.54
C GLN A 23 -24.26 7.54 5.61
N LEU A 24 -24.95 6.76 4.80
CA LEU A 24 -26.40 6.70 4.72
C LEU A 24 -26.94 5.71 5.76
N LEU A 25 -27.86 6.19 6.60
CA LEU A 25 -28.53 5.36 7.60
C LEU A 25 -29.92 5.01 7.10
N TRP A 26 -30.27 3.73 7.08
CA TRP A 26 -31.59 3.24 6.69
C TRP A 26 -32.09 2.18 7.67
N ASN A 27 -33.41 1.98 7.65
CA ASN A 27 -34.04 0.89 8.38
C ASN A 27 -33.52 -0.47 7.91
N THR A 28 -33.08 -1.31 8.84
CA THR A 28 -32.56 -2.64 8.56
C THR A 28 -33.56 -3.50 7.75
N PRO A 29 -33.30 -3.81 6.46
CA PRO A 29 -34.21 -4.61 5.66
C PRO A 29 -34.25 -6.06 6.16
N GLN A 30 -35.43 -6.69 6.00
CA GLN A 30 -35.69 -8.08 6.39
C GLN A 30 -35.06 -9.10 5.42
N THR A 31 -34.91 -8.70 4.17
CA THR A 31 -34.25 -9.47 3.11
C THR A 31 -33.05 -8.70 2.58
N SER A 32 -32.13 -9.40 1.91
CA SER A 32 -31.00 -8.77 1.24
C SER A 32 -31.48 -7.68 0.27
N TRP A 33 -30.90 -6.50 0.40
CA TRP A 33 -31.24 -5.31 -0.37
C TRP A 33 -30.03 -4.80 -1.15
N GLN A 34 -30.28 -4.30 -2.36
CA GLN A 34 -29.29 -3.69 -3.24
C GLN A 34 -29.94 -2.51 -3.96
N GLY A 35 -29.18 -1.45 -4.16
CA GLY A 35 -29.60 -0.27 -4.89
C GLY A 35 -28.40 0.57 -5.30
N THR A 36 -28.67 1.71 -5.90
CA THR A 36 -27.66 2.72 -6.16
C THR A 36 -28.08 4.06 -5.58
N ALA A 37 -27.10 4.94 -5.38
CA ALA A 37 -27.34 6.31 -4.97
C ALA A 37 -26.52 7.27 -5.83
N SER A 38 -27.17 8.34 -6.26
CA SER A 38 -26.52 9.48 -6.88
C SER A 38 -26.54 10.65 -5.92
N VAL A 39 -25.43 11.38 -5.85
CA VAL A 39 -25.25 12.55 -5.01
C VAL A 39 -25.03 13.76 -5.91
N TYR A 40 -25.81 14.80 -5.68
CA TYR A 40 -25.73 16.08 -6.37
C TYR A 40 -25.48 17.17 -5.36
N TYR A 41 -24.90 18.29 -5.79
CA TYR A 41 -24.72 19.46 -4.97
C TYR A 41 -25.28 20.71 -5.66
N SER A 42 -25.61 21.71 -4.85
CA SER A 42 -26.14 22.99 -5.32
C SER A 42 -25.76 24.12 -4.36
N GLU A 43 -25.61 25.31 -4.92
CA GLU A 43 -25.42 26.55 -4.14
C GLU A 43 -26.76 27.25 -3.87
N ASP A 44 -27.72 27.13 -4.79
CA ASP A 44 -28.92 27.97 -4.84
C ASP A 44 -30.24 27.19 -4.91
N LEU A 45 -30.19 25.85 -4.84
CA LEU A 45 -31.30 24.90 -5.02
C LEU A 45 -31.93 24.88 -6.43
N LYS A 46 -31.44 25.71 -7.36
CA LYS A 46 -31.96 25.79 -8.75
C LYS A 46 -31.06 25.04 -9.71
N GLN A 47 -29.75 25.20 -9.59
CA GLN A 47 -28.77 24.52 -10.41
C GLN A 47 -28.13 23.39 -9.61
N TRP A 48 -28.23 22.17 -10.14
CA TRP A 48 -27.69 20.97 -9.52
C TRP A 48 -26.54 20.41 -10.36
N TYR A 49 -25.44 20.10 -9.69
CA TYR A 49 -24.25 19.53 -10.30
C TYR A 49 -24.03 18.11 -9.76
N THR A 50 -23.62 17.20 -10.63
CA THR A 50 -23.31 15.82 -10.24
C THR A 50 -22.04 15.78 -9.39
N LEU A 51 -22.13 15.16 -8.21
CA LEU A 51 -20.96 14.82 -7.38
C LEU A 51 -20.54 13.36 -7.60
N ARG A 52 -21.52 12.45 -7.51
CA ARG A 52 -21.36 11.00 -7.74
C ARG A 52 -22.63 10.45 -8.35
N GLU A 53 -22.50 9.47 -9.23
CA GLU A 53 -23.64 8.82 -9.90
C GLU A 53 -23.61 7.31 -9.70
N ASP A 54 -24.78 6.74 -9.43
CA ASP A 54 -25.00 5.29 -9.36
C ASP A 54 -24.03 4.53 -8.45
N MET A 55 -23.69 5.12 -7.31
CA MET A 55 -22.84 4.49 -6.31
C MET A 55 -23.56 3.27 -5.70
N PRO A 56 -22.93 2.09 -5.68
CA PRO A 56 -23.58 0.89 -5.21
C PRO A 56 -23.84 0.97 -3.70
N LEU A 57 -25.06 0.63 -3.30
CA LEU A 57 -25.45 0.45 -1.91
C LEU A 57 -25.99 -0.96 -1.74
N LEU A 58 -25.65 -1.59 -0.62
CA LEU A 58 -26.15 -2.93 -0.32
C LEU A 58 -26.26 -3.18 1.17
N ASP A 59 -27.17 -4.08 1.49
CA ASP A 59 -27.37 -4.62 2.82
C ASP A 59 -27.81 -6.09 2.68
N VAL A 60 -26.84 -7.00 2.66
CA VAL A 60 -27.03 -8.41 2.27
C VAL A 60 -26.77 -9.31 3.48
N VAL A 61 -27.66 -10.28 3.69
CA VAL A 61 -27.53 -11.30 4.73
C VAL A 61 -27.11 -12.63 4.10
N SER A 62 -26.06 -13.25 4.65
CA SER A 62 -25.59 -14.59 4.27
C SER A 62 -25.31 -15.40 5.54
N GLY A 63 -26.21 -16.33 5.88
CA GLY A 63 -26.10 -17.11 7.13
C GLY A 63 -26.22 -16.20 8.37
N GLN A 64 -25.14 -16.12 9.17
CA GLN A 64 -25.07 -15.23 10.34
C GLN A 64 -24.37 -13.90 10.02
N ASP A 65 -23.75 -13.77 8.85
CA ASP A 65 -23.00 -12.58 8.46
C ASP A 65 -23.90 -11.62 7.68
N ARG A 66 -23.73 -10.31 7.94
CA ARG A 66 -24.44 -9.24 7.25
C ARG A 66 -23.42 -8.24 6.71
N LEU A 67 -23.40 -8.08 5.40
CA LEU A 67 -22.54 -7.11 4.73
C LEU A 67 -23.35 -5.87 4.39
N LYS A 68 -22.83 -4.70 4.77
CA LYS A 68 -23.45 -3.40 4.52
C LYS A 68 -22.46 -2.47 3.80
N LEU A 69 -22.85 -1.95 2.64
CA LEU A 69 -22.16 -0.88 1.94
C LEU A 69 -23.05 0.36 2.00
N ASP A 70 -22.82 1.19 3.02
CA ASP A 70 -23.65 2.35 3.35
C ASP A 70 -22.92 3.68 3.24
N ARG A 71 -21.75 3.69 2.59
CA ARG A 71 -20.88 4.86 2.47
C ARG A 71 -20.68 5.25 1.02
N ILE A 72 -20.66 6.55 0.77
CA ILE A 72 -20.36 7.16 -0.53
C ILE A 72 -19.21 8.13 -0.36
N ASP A 73 -18.14 7.95 -1.13
CA ASP A 73 -17.00 8.88 -1.16
C ASP A 73 -17.37 10.16 -1.91
N THR A 74 -17.13 11.32 -1.30
CA THR A 74 -17.53 12.63 -1.83
C THR A 74 -16.35 13.56 -2.10
N ASP A 75 -15.38 13.62 -1.18
CA ASP A 75 -14.24 14.53 -1.19
C ASP A 75 -14.61 15.97 -1.60
N MET A 76 -15.43 16.64 -0.79
CA MET A 76 -15.95 17.98 -1.08
C MET A 76 -15.90 18.89 0.16
N VAL A 77 -15.88 20.20 -0.09
CA VAL A 77 -16.06 21.24 0.94
C VAL A 77 -17.45 21.84 0.82
N LEU A 78 -18.23 21.75 1.89
CA LEU A 78 -19.50 22.45 2.06
C LEU A 78 -19.24 23.77 2.79
N SER A 79 -19.82 24.88 2.32
CA SER A 79 -19.80 26.13 3.06
C SER A 79 -21.16 26.83 3.01
N PRO A 80 -21.44 27.77 3.93
CA PRO A 80 -22.62 28.60 3.84
C PRO A 80 -22.66 29.46 2.57
N ASP A 81 -21.48 29.79 2.03
CA ASP A 81 -21.28 30.70 0.90
C ASP A 81 -21.13 29.98 -0.46
N ALA A 82 -20.86 28.67 -0.46
CA ALA A 82 -20.68 27.84 -1.65
C ALA A 82 -21.00 26.36 -1.36
N ASN A 83 -21.57 25.64 -2.35
CA ASN A 83 -21.96 24.23 -2.25
C ASN A 83 -22.77 23.88 -0.99
N ARG A 84 -23.75 24.71 -0.62
CA ARG A 84 -24.48 24.60 0.66
C ARG A 84 -25.41 23.39 0.74
N TYR A 85 -25.88 22.90 -0.40
CA TYR A 85 -26.93 21.89 -0.48
C TYR A 85 -26.42 20.61 -1.14
N LEU A 86 -26.80 19.48 -0.58
CA LEU A 86 -26.57 18.16 -1.13
C LEU A 86 -27.91 17.48 -1.38
N MET A 87 -28.05 16.78 -2.49
CA MET A 87 -29.21 15.94 -2.78
C MET A 87 -28.75 14.52 -3.01
N VAL A 88 -29.30 13.59 -2.24
CA VAL A 88 -29.09 12.16 -2.40
C VAL A 88 -30.33 11.57 -3.08
N VAL A 89 -30.12 10.90 -4.20
CA VAL A 89 -31.16 10.22 -4.96
C VAL A 89 -30.93 8.73 -4.87
N LEU A 90 -31.81 8.03 -4.17
CA LEU A 90 -31.80 6.57 -4.08
C LEU A 90 -32.54 5.97 -5.26
N ASN A 91 -31.86 5.11 -6.02
CA ASN A 91 -32.41 4.31 -7.09
C ASN A 91 -32.47 2.85 -6.64
N THR A 92 -33.68 2.35 -6.37
CA THR A 92 -33.88 0.97 -5.91
C THR A 92 -34.59 0.17 -6.98
N GLN A 93 -34.10 -1.06 -7.26
CA GLN A 93 -34.71 -1.93 -8.28
C GLN A 93 -35.70 -2.95 -7.71
N SER A 94 -35.63 -3.25 -6.41
CA SER A 94 -36.36 -4.39 -5.83
C SER A 94 -37.26 -4.00 -4.66
N GLN A 95 -36.75 -3.25 -3.69
CA GLN A 95 -37.49 -2.86 -2.49
C GLN A 95 -37.08 -1.46 -2.05
N GLU A 96 -38.07 -0.65 -1.68
CA GLU A 96 -37.85 0.68 -1.13
C GLU A 96 -37.31 0.58 0.30
N ILE A 97 -36.19 1.25 0.56
CA ILE A 97 -35.68 1.49 1.91
C ILE A 97 -35.97 2.92 2.32
N THR A 98 -36.07 3.19 3.61
CA THR A 98 -36.29 4.54 4.14
C THR A 98 -35.01 5.00 4.81
N LEU A 99 -34.41 6.10 4.32
CA LEU A 99 -33.30 6.74 5.03
C LEU A 99 -33.81 7.30 6.36
N THR A 100 -33.12 6.95 7.44
CA THR A 100 -33.34 7.47 8.80
C THR A 100 -32.40 8.62 9.13
N GLY A 101 -31.33 8.80 8.36
CA GLY A 101 -30.38 9.89 8.54
C GLY A 101 -29.17 9.76 7.62
N VAL A 102 -28.32 10.79 7.64
CA VAL A 102 -27.03 10.80 6.94
C VAL A 102 -25.99 11.37 7.87
N ASN A 103 -24.89 10.64 8.06
CA ASN A 103 -23.73 11.13 8.79
C ASN A 103 -22.69 11.66 7.80
N ALA A 104 -22.25 12.89 8.04
CA ALA A 104 -21.10 13.47 7.37
C ALA A 104 -19.82 12.97 8.03
N ILE A 105 -19.00 12.21 7.31
CA ILE A 105 -17.72 11.72 7.80
C ILE A 105 -16.61 12.65 7.28
N ARG A 106 -15.92 13.28 8.23
CA ARG A 106 -14.65 13.94 7.98
C ARG A 106 -13.54 12.98 8.34
N THR A 107 -12.97 12.33 7.34
CA THR A 107 -11.68 11.68 7.49
C THR A 107 -10.66 12.76 7.14
N PRO A 108 -9.71 13.12 8.02
CA PRO A 108 -8.55 13.87 7.56
C PRO A 108 -8.04 13.12 6.34
N ALA A 109 -7.93 13.76 5.18
CA ALA A 109 -7.27 13.14 4.05
C ALA A 109 -5.92 12.69 4.60
N GLN A 110 -5.77 11.39 4.84
CA GLN A 110 -4.50 10.85 5.24
C GLN A 110 -3.66 11.16 4.02
N ALA A 111 -2.79 12.16 4.15
CA ALA A 111 -1.96 12.59 3.03
C ALA A 111 -1.39 11.30 2.46
N ALA A 112 -1.71 11.01 1.19
CA ALA A 112 -1.11 9.87 0.53
C ALA A 112 0.39 10.00 0.81
N PRO A 113 1.04 8.96 1.36
CA PRO A 113 2.45 9.04 1.71
C PRO A 113 3.18 9.68 0.54
N GLU A 114 3.97 10.72 0.81
CA GLU A 114 4.71 11.36 -0.26
C GLU A 114 5.57 10.28 -0.93
N GLU A 115 5.39 10.04 -2.22
CA GLU A 115 6.07 8.94 -2.89
C GLU A 115 7.42 9.40 -3.44
N ILE A 116 8.44 8.56 -3.31
CA ILE A 116 9.73 8.74 -3.96
C ILE A 116 9.77 7.85 -5.20
N GLY A 117 9.99 8.47 -6.36
CA GLY A 117 10.23 7.76 -7.62
C GLY A 117 11.67 7.27 -7.73
N LEU A 118 11.83 6.00 -8.11
CA LEU A 118 13.11 5.36 -8.38
C LEU A 118 13.11 4.81 -9.81
N GLU A 119 13.93 5.40 -10.67
CA GLU A 119 14.07 4.93 -12.04
C GLU A 119 14.70 3.52 -12.07
N GLY A 120 14.08 2.63 -12.85
CA GLY A 120 14.62 1.29 -13.10
C GLY A 120 15.54 1.29 -14.32
N GLU A 121 16.64 0.56 -14.26
CA GLU A 121 17.57 0.37 -15.38
C GLU A 121 17.04 -0.74 -16.29
N GLY A 122 16.72 -0.37 -17.55
CA GLY A 122 16.09 -1.27 -18.52
C GLY A 122 17.10 -2.09 -19.31
N GLU A 123 16.85 -3.40 -19.42
CA GLU A 123 17.59 -4.35 -20.23
C GLU A 123 16.64 -5.17 -21.10
N GLN A 124 16.81 -5.09 -22.42
CA GLN A 124 16.04 -5.90 -23.35
C GLN A 124 16.55 -7.34 -23.35
N LEU A 125 15.66 -8.29 -23.07
CA LEU A 125 15.97 -9.72 -23.04
C LEU A 125 15.68 -10.39 -24.38
N SER A 126 14.62 -9.96 -25.07
CA SER A 126 14.24 -10.45 -26.40
C SER A 126 13.37 -9.44 -27.16
N THR A 127 12.82 -9.84 -28.31
CA THR A 127 11.88 -9.00 -29.07
C THR A 127 10.51 -8.85 -28.41
N SER A 128 10.22 -9.64 -27.37
CA SER A 128 8.96 -9.61 -26.61
C SER A 128 9.17 -9.48 -25.11
N GLU A 129 10.41 -9.47 -24.62
CA GLU A 129 10.72 -9.44 -23.18
C GLU A 129 11.77 -8.39 -22.84
N VAL A 130 11.52 -7.69 -21.75
CA VAL A 130 12.40 -6.64 -21.22
C VAL A 130 12.26 -6.64 -19.70
N GLN A 131 13.37 -6.39 -19.01
CA GLN A 131 13.40 -6.26 -17.56
C GLN A 131 13.91 -4.88 -17.16
N TRP A 132 13.46 -4.42 -15.99
CA TRP A 132 14.02 -3.27 -15.30
C TRP A 132 14.49 -3.70 -13.94
N HIS A 133 15.72 -3.33 -13.58
CA HIS A 133 16.31 -3.64 -12.29
C HIS A 133 16.70 -2.37 -11.54
N TRP A 134 16.72 -2.46 -10.22
CA TRP A 134 17.28 -1.43 -9.34
C TRP A 134 18.63 -1.92 -8.82
N SER A 135 19.53 -1.01 -8.43
CA SER A 135 20.87 -1.43 -7.98
C SER A 135 20.85 -2.31 -6.72
N ARG A 136 19.77 -2.24 -5.92
CA ARG A 136 19.52 -3.08 -4.73
C ARG A 136 18.00 -3.28 -4.55
N PRO A 137 17.56 -4.32 -3.81
CA PRO A 137 16.14 -4.56 -3.61
C PRO A 137 15.47 -3.38 -2.91
N GLN A 138 14.38 -2.87 -3.48
CA GLN A 138 13.65 -1.70 -2.99
C GLN A 138 12.28 -2.10 -2.43
N PRO A 139 11.82 -1.52 -1.32
CA PRO A 139 10.46 -1.72 -0.81
C PRO A 139 9.47 -0.89 -1.65
N LEU A 140 9.11 -1.39 -2.83
CA LEU A 140 8.25 -0.68 -3.77
C LEU A 140 6.76 -0.93 -3.43
N SER A 141 5.98 0.15 -3.35
CA SER A 141 4.52 0.13 -3.18
C SER A 141 3.79 0.01 -4.51
N ALA A 142 4.36 0.57 -5.59
CA ALA A 142 3.82 0.50 -6.94
C ALA A 142 4.91 0.67 -8.01
N VAL A 143 4.56 0.39 -9.26
CA VAL A 143 5.44 0.64 -10.42
C VAL A 143 4.63 1.31 -11.53
N SER A 144 5.10 2.48 -11.98
CA SER A 144 4.58 3.14 -13.18
C SER A 144 5.39 2.70 -14.39
N ILE A 145 4.68 2.31 -15.46
CA ILE A 145 5.28 1.94 -16.74
C ILE A 145 4.73 2.91 -17.79
N SER A 146 5.62 3.72 -18.38
CA SER A 146 5.25 4.75 -19.35
C SER A 146 5.78 4.41 -20.73
N LEU A 147 4.88 4.35 -21.71
CA LEU A 147 5.27 4.29 -23.12
C LEU A 147 5.88 5.64 -23.55
N ASN A 148 6.92 5.60 -24.39
CA ASN A 148 7.60 6.81 -24.88
C ASN A 148 6.78 7.64 -25.87
N GLY A 149 5.74 7.06 -26.47
CA GLY A 149 4.84 7.72 -27.41
C GLY A 149 3.44 7.15 -27.32
N ASP A 150 2.53 7.72 -28.10
CA ASP A 150 1.15 7.24 -28.16
C ASP A 150 1.11 5.80 -28.67
N GLY A 151 0.36 4.95 -27.98
CA GLY A 151 0.32 3.53 -28.29
C GLY A 151 -0.36 2.70 -27.21
N VAL A 152 -0.49 1.41 -27.53
CA VAL A 152 -1.11 0.39 -26.69
C VAL A 152 -0.24 -0.86 -26.75
N LEU A 153 0.05 -1.44 -25.58
CA LEU A 153 0.91 -2.62 -25.45
C LEU A 153 0.30 -3.60 -24.43
N PRO A 154 -0.31 -4.71 -24.90
CA PRO A 154 -0.75 -5.79 -24.04
C PRO A 154 0.44 -6.54 -23.43
N VAL A 155 0.48 -6.69 -22.12
CA VAL A 155 1.63 -7.26 -21.40
C VAL A 155 1.24 -8.17 -20.24
N GLU A 156 2.15 -9.07 -19.90
CA GLU A 156 2.24 -9.76 -18.62
C GLU A 156 3.41 -9.17 -17.83
N ILE A 157 3.13 -8.79 -16.58
CA ILE A 157 4.10 -8.17 -15.68
C ILE A 157 4.44 -9.18 -14.59
N ALA A 158 5.73 -9.35 -14.33
CA ALA A 158 6.26 -10.18 -13.26
C ALA A 158 7.31 -9.39 -12.46
N TRP A 159 7.59 -9.82 -11.23
CA TRP A 159 8.59 -9.21 -10.36
C TRP A 159 9.42 -10.28 -9.65
N ARG A 160 10.57 -9.90 -9.09
CA ARG A 160 11.39 -10.78 -8.23
C ARG A 160 12.00 -9.97 -7.08
N SER A 161 12.16 -10.59 -5.92
CA SER A 161 12.67 -9.90 -4.72
C SER A 161 14.19 -9.77 -4.72
N THR A 162 14.90 -10.73 -5.31
CA THR A 162 16.36 -10.75 -5.47
C THR A 162 16.75 -11.21 -6.86
N GLU A 163 18.03 -11.14 -7.21
CA GLU A 163 18.53 -11.56 -8.51
C GLU A 163 18.48 -13.09 -8.72
N GLU A 164 18.55 -13.85 -7.63
CA GLU A 164 18.60 -15.32 -7.64
C GLU A 164 17.21 -15.95 -7.48
N GLU A 165 16.22 -15.17 -7.05
CA GLU A 165 14.86 -15.63 -6.86
C GLU A 165 14.08 -15.83 -8.17
N ALA A 166 13.08 -16.70 -8.09
CA ALA A 166 12.15 -16.94 -9.19
C ALA A 166 11.28 -15.72 -9.48
N TRP A 167 10.86 -15.58 -10.73
CA TRP A 167 9.89 -14.56 -11.13
C TRP A 167 8.50 -14.89 -10.58
N HIS A 168 7.89 -13.93 -9.90
CA HIS A 168 6.52 -13.95 -9.41
C HIS A 168 5.60 -13.18 -10.37
N PRO A 169 4.52 -13.79 -10.87
CA PRO A 169 3.55 -13.08 -11.71
C PRO A 169 2.86 -11.99 -10.89
N LEU A 170 2.73 -10.80 -11.48
CA LEU A 170 2.04 -9.67 -10.86
C LEU A 170 0.64 -9.52 -11.45
N LYS A 171 0.56 -9.22 -12.75
CA LYS A 171 -0.70 -8.88 -13.43
C LYS A 171 -0.56 -8.96 -14.95
N LYS A 172 -1.68 -9.20 -15.64
CA LYS A 172 -1.81 -9.03 -17.09
C LYS A 172 -2.67 -7.82 -17.35
N GLU A 173 -2.18 -6.89 -18.16
CA GLU A 173 -2.93 -5.68 -18.50
C GLU A 173 -2.47 -5.06 -19.82
N VAL A 174 -3.15 -3.99 -20.20
CA VAL A 174 -2.86 -3.24 -21.40
C VAL A 174 -2.24 -1.90 -20.98
N LEU A 175 -0.96 -1.73 -21.29
CA LEU A 175 -0.29 -0.44 -21.15
C LEU A 175 -0.74 0.48 -22.28
N TYR A 176 -1.04 1.73 -21.99
CA TYR A 176 -1.44 2.70 -23.00
C TYR A 176 -0.92 4.10 -22.67
N ARG A 177 -0.71 4.86 -23.74
CA ARG A 177 -0.62 6.32 -23.73
C ARG A 177 -1.45 6.82 -24.91
N LEU A 178 -2.54 7.53 -24.63
CA LEU A 178 -3.48 8.01 -25.65
C LEU A 178 -4.01 9.38 -25.21
N GLU A 179 -3.87 10.39 -26.06
CA GLU A 179 -4.44 11.72 -25.83
C GLU A 179 -4.02 12.33 -24.47
N GLY A 180 -2.76 12.13 -24.08
CA GLY A 180 -2.23 12.60 -22.79
C GLY A 180 -2.67 11.78 -21.57
N LYS A 181 -3.52 10.75 -21.74
CA LYS A 181 -3.83 9.77 -20.69
C LYS A 181 -2.86 8.61 -20.75
N MET A 182 -2.49 8.08 -19.59
CA MET A 182 -1.58 6.95 -19.47
C MET A 182 -2.18 5.88 -18.55
N SER A 183 -1.67 4.65 -18.66
CA SER A 183 -2.01 3.57 -17.72
C SER A 183 -1.67 3.96 -16.28
N PRO A 184 -2.52 3.58 -15.31
CA PRO A 184 -2.24 3.82 -13.90
C PRO A 184 -1.05 2.98 -13.42
N PRO A 185 -0.41 3.36 -12.30
CA PRO A 185 0.62 2.53 -11.66
C PRO A 185 0.07 1.15 -11.28
N VAL A 186 0.95 0.14 -11.34
CA VAL A 186 0.64 -1.23 -10.94
C VAL A 186 1.05 -1.42 -9.49
N SER A 187 0.09 -1.70 -8.61
CA SER A 187 0.34 -1.91 -7.19
C SER A 187 1.19 -3.17 -6.94
N LEU A 188 2.10 -3.06 -5.99
CA LEU A 188 2.90 -4.15 -5.44
C LEU A 188 2.50 -4.43 -3.99
N ASN A 189 2.93 -5.56 -3.45
CA ASN A 189 2.57 -5.99 -2.10
C ASN A 189 3.44 -5.35 -0.99
N GLY A 190 4.20 -4.29 -1.30
CA GLY A 190 5.12 -3.62 -0.36
C GLY A 190 6.36 -4.45 0.04
N GLY A 191 6.57 -5.60 -0.60
CA GLY A 191 7.78 -6.42 -0.42
C GLY A 191 9.01 -5.80 -1.09
N LEU A 192 10.18 -6.40 -0.84
CA LEU A 192 11.40 -6.02 -1.56
C LEU A 192 11.30 -6.45 -3.02
N VAL A 193 11.66 -5.56 -3.95
CA VAL A 193 11.67 -5.79 -5.38
C VAL A 193 13.04 -5.41 -5.93
N GLN A 194 13.72 -6.37 -6.54
CA GLN A 194 14.99 -6.17 -7.22
C GLN A 194 14.77 -5.86 -8.71
N ALA A 195 13.77 -6.50 -9.33
CA ALA A 195 13.48 -6.29 -10.74
C ALA A 195 12.01 -6.55 -11.08
N VAL A 196 11.57 -5.90 -12.16
CA VAL A 196 10.29 -6.13 -12.83
C VAL A 196 10.57 -6.56 -14.27
N LYS A 197 9.79 -7.52 -14.77
CA LYS A 197 9.86 -8.00 -16.15
C LYS A 197 8.51 -7.81 -16.82
N ILE A 198 8.55 -7.36 -18.07
CA ILE A 198 7.40 -7.22 -18.94
C ILE A 198 7.58 -8.17 -20.12
N THR A 199 6.57 -8.99 -20.36
CA THR A 199 6.46 -9.88 -21.51
C THR A 199 5.26 -9.44 -22.35
N THR A 200 5.46 -9.13 -23.63
CA THR A 200 4.37 -8.70 -24.52
C THR A 200 3.47 -9.87 -24.89
N LEU A 201 2.16 -9.62 -24.94
CA LEU A 201 1.15 -10.60 -25.32
C LEU A 201 0.80 -10.44 -26.81
N ASN A 202 1.28 -11.35 -27.65
CA ASN A 202 1.05 -11.34 -29.11
C ASN A 202 1.46 -10.04 -29.82
N ALA A 203 2.43 -9.31 -29.25
CA ALA A 203 2.98 -8.08 -29.81
C ALA A 203 4.51 -8.11 -29.73
N ARG A 204 5.19 -7.22 -30.47
CA ARG A 204 6.61 -6.96 -30.30
C ARG A 204 6.81 -5.76 -29.38
N LEU A 205 7.97 -5.71 -28.72
CA LEU A 205 8.37 -4.51 -28.00
C LEU A 205 8.53 -3.32 -28.96
N PRO A 206 8.19 -2.10 -28.50
CA PRO A 206 8.46 -0.88 -29.25
C PRO A 206 9.97 -0.67 -29.42
N GLU A 207 10.36 0.11 -30.44
CA GLU A 207 11.77 0.46 -30.69
C GLU A 207 12.42 1.15 -29.49
N TYR A 208 11.67 2.04 -28.82
CA TYR A 208 12.08 2.68 -27.57
C TYR A 208 11.38 1.99 -26.39
N LEU A 209 12.16 1.33 -25.54
CA LEU A 209 11.67 0.62 -24.35
C LEU A 209 10.93 1.58 -23.41
N PRO A 210 9.79 1.17 -22.82
CA PRO A 210 9.06 2.03 -21.91
C PRO A 210 9.92 2.41 -20.69
N SER A 211 9.69 3.59 -20.11
CA SER A 211 10.32 3.97 -18.86
C SER A 211 9.57 3.35 -17.69
N VAL A 212 10.32 2.89 -16.69
CA VAL A 212 9.77 2.25 -15.49
C VAL A 212 10.25 3.00 -14.26
N MET A 213 9.29 3.39 -13.43
CA MET A 213 9.51 4.08 -12.18
C MET A 213 8.89 3.27 -11.05
N GLY A 214 9.72 2.82 -10.12
CA GLY A 214 9.27 2.23 -8.86
C GLY A 214 8.90 3.33 -7.89
N HIS A 215 7.76 3.21 -7.24
CA HIS A 215 7.30 4.11 -6.20
C HIS A 215 7.51 3.47 -4.85
N ARG A 216 8.00 4.25 -3.89
CA ARG A 216 8.10 3.87 -2.49
C ARG A 216 7.60 5.00 -1.61
N ASP A 217 7.08 4.64 -0.46
CA ASP A 217 6.66 5.61 0.54
C ASP A 217 7.89 6.36 1.09
N ARG A 218 7.78 7.69 1.22
CA ARG A 218 8.78 8.50 1.92
C ARG A 218 8.69 8.23 3.42
N TYR A 219 9.87 8.11 4.03
CA TYR A 219 10.01 8.06 5.47
C TYR A 219 10.65 9.35 5.98
N ASP A 220 10.01 9.96 6.97
CA ASP A 220 10.55 11.12 7.67
C ASP A 220 11.31 10.65 8.91
N LEU A 221 12.61 10.97 8.96
CA LEU A 221 13.44 10.69 10.13
C LEU A 221 13.44 11.90 11.07
N VAL A 222 12.84 11.73 12.24
CA VAL A 222 12.90 12.70 13.33
C VAL A 222 13.90 12.23 14.37
N PHE A 223 14.83 13.10 14.77
CA PHE A 223 15.82 12.79 15.80
C PHE A 223 16.03 13.98 16.74
N ASN A 224 16.38 13.68 17.99
CA ASN A 224 16.81 14.70 18.95
C ASN A 224 18.31 14.95 18.75
N ALA A 225 18.65 16.17 18.32
CA ALA A 225 20.01 16.58 18.08
C ALA A 225 20.71 17.00 19.38
N GLN A 226 21.69 16.22 19.84
CA GLN A 226 22.51 16.56 21.01
C GLN A 226 23.94 16.89 20.58
N GLY A 227 24.49 18.00 21.09
CA GLY A 227 25.86 18.43 20.80
C GLY A 227 25.95 19.52 19.74
N LYS A 228 27.06 19.55 19.00
CA LYS A 228 27.31 20.53 17.93
C LYS A 228 27.26 19.83 16.57
N ALA A 229 26.59 20.46 15.61
CA ALA A 229 26.59 20.04 14.21
C ALA A 229 28.03 20.02 13.62
N PRO A 230 28.28 19.23 12.55
CA PRO A 230 27.34 18.37 11.82
C PRO A 230 26.98 17.06 12.54
N TYR A 231 25.78 16.57 12.31
CA TYR A 231 25.32 15.26 12.79
C TYR A 231 25.49 14.21 11.69
N VAL A 232 25.74 12.95 12.07
CA VAL A 232 25.94 11.85 11.11
C VAL A 232 24.78 10.86 11.24
N LEU A 233 23.99 10.74 10.16
CA LEU A 233 23.08 9.62 9.98
C LEU A 233 23.84 8.48 9.32
N ALA A 234 23.95 7.34 9.99
CA ALA A 234 24.55 6.13 9.44
C ALA A 234 23.47 5.09 9.14
N TRP A 235 23.47 4.53 7.93
CA TRP A 235 22.50 3.51 7.51
C TRP A 235 23.18 2.37 6.75
N GLY A 236 22.42 1.28 6.53
CA GLY A 236 22.88 0.15 5.71
C GLY A 236 23.83 -0.81 6.42
N ASN A 237 23.85 -0.88 7.75
CA ASN A 237 24.59 -1.94 8.45
C ASN A 237 23.63 -3.08 8.80
N GLY A 238 23.83 -4.27 8.21
CA GLY A 238 23.00 -5.45 8.47
C GLY A 238 23.04 -5.93 9.93
N ALA A 239 24.09 -5.57 10.68
CA ALA A 239 24.24 -5.89 12.09
C ALA A 239 23.75 -4.78 13.02
N ALA A 240 23.16 -3.70 12.49
CA ALA A 240 22.62 -2.61 13.29
C ALA A 240 21.42 -3.09 14.11
N LYS A 241 21.36 -2.65 15.36
CA LYS A 241 20.19 -2.90 16.20
C LYS A 241 19.14 -1.81 15.91
N PRO A 242 17.84 -2.15 15.82
CA PRO A 242 16.79 -1.16 15.79
C PRO A 242 16.90 -0.24 17.01
N ALA A 243 16.96 1.07 16.76
CA ALA A 243 16.99 2.09 17.79
C ALA A 243 15.84 3.10 17.62
N SER A 244 14.82 2.72 16.86
CA SER A 244 13.60 3.51 16.71
C SER A 244 12.89 3.62 18.06
N VAL A 245 12.51 4.84 18.41
CA VAL A 245 11.70 5.14 19.59
C VAL A 245 10.35 5.66 19.13
N GLU A 246 9.31 5.42 19.92
CA GLU A 246 7.99 5.98 19.66
C GLU A 246 8.08 7.52 19.59
N PRO A 247 7.36 8.17 18.67
CA PRO A 247 7.37 9.63 18.55
C PRO A 247 7.08 10.35 19.88
N ASP A 248 6.24 9.72 20.72
CA ASP A 248 5.89 10.21 22.05
C ASP A 248 7.08 10.31 23.02
N MET A 249 8.11 9.49 22.82
CA MET A 249 9.35 9.54 23.61
C MET A 249 10.30 10.65 23.14
N LEU A 250 10.17 11.12 21.89
CA LEU A 250 10.99 12.20 21.35
C LEU A 250 10.41 13.58 21.69
N ILE A 251 9.08 13.74 21.60
CA ILE A 251 8.39 15.00 21.89
C ILE A 251 7.31 14.76 22.97
N PRO A 252 7.57 15.14 24.23
CA PRO A 252 6.59 15.08 25.31
C PRO A 252 5.29 15.81 24.95
N ALA A 253 4.14 15.30 25.43
CA ALA A 253 2.82 15.83 25.08
C ALA A 253 2.68 17.35 25.32
N ASP A 254 3.27 17.86 26.40
CA ASP A 254 3.22 19.29 26.76
C ASP A 254 3.94 20.19 25.75
N LEU A 255 4.92 19.66 25.03
CA LEU A 255 5.74 20.42 24.06
C LEU A 255 5.18 20.36 22.63
N ARG A 256 4.22 19.48 22.33
CA ARG A 256 3.65 19.32 20.97
C ARG A 256 2.87 20.53 20.47
N LYS A 257 2.37 21.37 21.37
CA LYS A 257 1.72 22.63 21.01
C LYS A 257 2.71 23.66 20.46
N THR A 258 4.00 23.51 20.79
CA THR A 258 5.09 24.40 20.36
C THR A 258 5.90 23.77 19.23
N TYR A 259 6.15 22.46 19.31
CA TYR A 259 6.91 21.68 18.36
C TYR A 259 5.98 20.64 17.71
N ASP A 260 5.22 21.11 16.73
CA ASP A 260 4.41 20.26 15.87
C ASP A 260 5.34 19.48 14.90
N MET A 261 5.09 18.18 14.71
CA MET A 261 5.92 17.31 13.86
C MET A 261 5.99 17.82 12.42
N ALA A 262 4.90 18.41 11.92
CA ALA A 262 4.87 18.98 10.58
C ALA A 262 5.71 20.26 10.43
N ASN A 263 6.08 20.90 11.55
CA ASN A 263 6.75 22.20 11.60
C ASN A 263 8.11 22.15 12.30
N LEU A 264 8.74 20.97 12.38
CA LEU A 264 10.08 20.84 12.96
C LEU A 264 11.14 21.49 12.05
N PRO A 265 12.21 22.08 12.63
CA PRO A 265 13.35 22.53 11.86
C PRO A 265 13.93 21.40 11.01
N GLN A 266 14.12 21.64 9.72
CA GLN A 266 14.73 20.68 8.81
C GLN A 266 16.25 20.70 8.94
N ALA A 267 16.86 19.53 8.85
CA ALA A 267 18.32 19.39 8.76
C ALA A 267 18.73 19.29 7.29
N ASP A 268 19.66 20.14 6.85
CA ASP A 268 20.22 20.05 5.51
C ASP A 268 21.12 18.83 5.37
N ILE A 269 20.98 18.12 4.25
CA ILE A 269 21.78 16.95 3.91
C ILE A 269 23.10 17.42 3.28
N GLN A 270 24.22 16.94 3.82
CA GLN A 270 25.55 17.11 3.24
C GLN A 270 25.95 15.88 2.42
N ASP A 271 27.11 15.95 1.76
CA ASP A 271 27.63 14.85 0.96
C ASP A 271 27.73 13.54 1.75
N ASN A 272 27.36 12.44 1.07
CA ASN A 272 27.43 11.11 1.64
C ASN A 272 28.89 10.69 1.88
N VAL A 273 29.18 10.20 3.09
CA VAL A 273 30.51 9.68 3.45
C VAL A 273 30.43 8.18 3.66
N ALA A 274 31.33 7.43 3.01
CA ALA A 274 31.44 5.98 3.22
C ALA A 274 32.07 5.67 4.58
N LEU A 275 31.28 5.15 5.53
CA LEU A 275 31.73 4.87 6.90
C LEU A 275 32.36 3.48 7.09
N GLY A 276 31.98 2.49 6.28
CA GLY A 276 32.36 1.09 6.54
C GLY A 276 32.44 0.14 5.36
N GLY A 277 32.25 0.63 4.13
CA GLY A 277 32.28 -0.18 2.90
C GLY A 277 31.11 -1.16 2.74
N GLU A 278 31.05 -1.84 1.59
CA GLU A 278 29.91 -2.69 1.22
C GLU A 278 29.73 -3.92 2.12
N GLY A 279 30.81 -4.43 2.72
CA GLY A 279 30.75 -5.58 3.63
C GLY A 279 29.92 -5.34 4.90
N ARG A 280 29.57 -4.09 5.23
CA ARG A 280 28.66 -3.77 6.34
C ARG A 280 27.19 -4.04 5.99
N LEU A 281 26.83 -4.03 4.72
CA LEU A 281 25.44 -4.24 4.26
C LEU A 281 24.93 -5.64 4.62
N THR A 282 25.80 -6.65 4.55
CA THR A 282 25.48 -8.06 4.82
C THR A 282 26.04 -8.54 6.17
N ALA A 283 26.59 -7.63 6.98
CA ALA A 283 27.17 -7.98 8.27
C ALA A 283 26.09 -8.61 9.16
N THR A 284 26.40 -9.76 9.74
CA THR A 284 25.53 -10.43 10.71
C THR A 284 25.90 -9.99 12.12
N SER A 285 24.92 -9.75 12.98
CA SER A 285 25.20 -9.36 14.36
C SER A 285 25.86 -10.51 15.15
N ALA A 286 26.61 -10.17 16.20
CA ALA A 286 27.23 -11.18 17.07
C ALA A 286 26.18 -12.12 17.69
N ALA A 287 25.01 -11.57 18.07
CA ALA A 287 23.89 -12.32 18.64
C ALA A 287 23.25 -13.29 17.63
N GLU A 288 23.07 -12.89 16.37
CA GLU A 288 22.58 -13.80 15.32
C GLU A 288 23.59 -14.90 15.01
N ARG A 289 24.89 -14.58 15.02
CA ARG A 289 25.95 -15.58 14.83
C ARG A 289 25.92 -16.63 15.94
N GLU A 290 25.73 -16.19 17.18
CA GLU A 290 25.58 -17.07 18.34
C GLU A 290 24.31 -17.91 18.26
N SER A 291 23.17 -17.32 17.87
CA SER A 291 21.91 -18.03 17.66
C SER A 291 22.00 -19.11 16.58
N ARG A 292 22.65 -18.81 15.44
CA ARG A 292 22.91 -19.83 14.40
C ARG A 292 23.80 -20.96 14.91
N MET A 293 24.81 -20.64 15.73
CA MET A 293 25.68 -21.64 16.34
C MET A 293 24.91 -22.54 17.29
N ASN A 294 24.06 -21.97 18.14
CA ASN A 294 23.19 -22.71 19.05
C ASN A 294 22.19 -23.59 18.28
N THR A 295 21.62 -23.06 17.20
CA THR A 295 20.74 -23.83 16.31
C THR A 295 21.48 -25.03 15.72
N LEU A 296 22.69 -24.83 15.19
CA LEU A 296 23.52 -25.91 14.65
C LEU A 296 23.88 -26.96 15.71
N LEU A 297 24.16 -26.55 16.95
CA LEU A 297 24.42 -27.49 18.05
C LEU A 297 23.20 -28.35 18.36
N VAL A 298 22.00 -27.75 18.42
CA VAL A 298 20.74 -28.49 18.64
C VAL A 298 20.50 -29.49 17.51
N TRP A 299 20.68 -29.08 16.26
CA TRP A 299 20.59 -29.98 15.11
C TRP A 299 21.63 -31.12 15.19
N GLY A 300 22.86 -30.81 15.61
CA GLY A 300 23.91 -31.81 15.82
C GLY A 300 23.51 -32.87 16.85
N VAL A 301 22.94 -32.45 17.98
CA VAL A 301 22.44 -33.36 19.03
C VAL A 301 21.26 -34.20 18.52
N LEU A 302 20.34 -33.60 17.78
CA LEU A 302 19.19 -34.29 17.19
C LEU A 302 19.62 -35.40 16.22
N ILE A 303 20.53 -35.08 15.29
CA ILE A 303 21.09 -36.05 14.34
C ILE A 303 21.79 -37.19 15.07
N ALA A 304 22.58 -36.89 16.11
CA ALA A 304 23.23 -37.91 16.92
C ALA A 304 22.22 -38.85 17.59
N GLY A 305 21.11 -38.30 18.12
CA GLY A 305 20.02 -39.10 18.68
C GLY A 305 19.37 -40.04 17.66
N VAL A 306 19.11 -39.55 16.44
CA VAL A 306 18.56 -40.36 15.34
C VAL A 306 19.50 -41.50 14.95
N ILE A 307 20.81 -41.23 14.83
CA ILE A 307 21.82 -42.26 14.52
C ILE A 307 21.85 -43.34 15.61
N LEU A 308 21.73 -42.94 16.88
CA LEU A 308 21.75 -43.88 18.01
C LEU A 308 20.52 -44.79 18.02
N LEU A 309 19.33 -44.23 17.75
CA LEU A 309 18.09 -44.99 17.60
C LEU A 309 18.13 -45.94 16.39
N ALA A 310 18.60 -45.46 15.23
CA ALA A 310 18.79 -46.28 14.05
C ALA A 310 19.78 -47.43 14.30
N GLY A 311 20.87 -47.15 15.03
CA GLY A 311 21.84 -48.16 15.45
C GLY A 311 21.24 -49.22 16.37
N MET A 312 20.41 -48.84 17.34
CA MET A 312 19.71 -49.79 18.20
C MET A 312 18.69 -50.64 17.41
N ALA A 313 17.91 -50.02 16.52
CA ALA A 313 16.97 -50.74 15.66
C ALA A 313 17.69 -51.76 14.76
N TRP A 314 18.82 -51.37 14.16
CA TRP A 314 19.63 -52.27 13.35
C TRP A 314 20.21 -53.42 14.16
N ARG A 315 20.65 -53.16 15.39
CA ARG A 315 21.14 -54.19 16.31
C ARG A 315 20.05 -55.20 16.69
N ILE A 316 18.85 -54.72 17.03
CA ILE A 316 17.70 -55.59 17.34
C ILE A 316 17.34 -56.46 16.13
N TRP A 317 17.27 -55.87 14.93
CA TRP A 317 17.02 -56.62 13.70
C TRP A 317 18.10 -57.68 13.41
N ARG A 318 19.36 -57.39 13.72
CA ARG A 318 20.45 -58.37 13.58
C ARG A 318 20.37 -59.50 14.62
N GLU A 319 19.88 -59.21 15.83
CA GLU A 319 19.68 -60.21 16.88
C GLU A 319 18.47 -61.11 16.61
N THR A 320 17.40 -60.59 15.98
CA THR A 320 16.25 -61.41 15.56
C THR A 320 16.58 -62.32 14.38
N GLN A 321 17.39 -61.86 13.42
CA GLN A 321 17.92 -62.69 12.31
C GLN A 321 18.86 -63.83 12.77
N ARG A 322 19.50 -63.71 13.94
CA ARG A 322 20.35 -64.76 14.51
C ARG A 322 19.59 -65.81 15.33
N LYS A 323 18.33 -65.56 15.64
CA LYS A 323 17.46 -66.47 16.42
C LYS A 323 16.39 -67.16 15.57
N ALA A 324 16.33 -66.87 14.27
CA ALA A 324 15.61 -67.64 13.27
C ALA A 324 16.57 -68.62 12.59
#